data_AF-A0A536TPP6-F1
#
_entry.id   AF-A0A536TPP6-F1
#
_cell.length_a   1.000
_cell.length_b   1.000
_cell.length_c   1.000
_cell.angle_alpha   90.00
_cell.angle_beta   90.00
_cell.angle_gamma   90.00
#
_symmetry.space_group_name_H-M   'P 1'
#
loop_
_entity.id
_entity.type
_entity.pdbx_description
1 polymer ?
#
loop_
_entity_poly.entity_id
_entity_poly.type
_entity_poly.pdbx_seq_one_letter_code
_entity_poly.pdbx_strand_id
1 'polypeptide(L)' 'QASAAAGGRDVRLGGGVSTIRQYLRAALIDELHLALRPVLLGSGEHLLSGIDTRALGYECAKYVAGERATHVFLRKRA' A
#
# COMPACT_ATOMS: atom_id res chain seq x y z
N GLN A 1 -3.57 -15.03 13.35
CA GLN A 1 -4.86 -15.64 12.94
C GLN A 1 -5.10 -15.54 11.44
N ALA A 2 -5.01 -14.35 10.82
CA ALA A 2 -5.24 -14.20 9.37
C ALA A 2 -4.36 -15.12 8.50
N SER A 3 -3.03 -15.15 8.73
CA SER A 3 -2.12 -16.01 7.96
C SER A 3 -2.41 -17.51 8.15
N ALA A 4 -2.83 -17.92 9.35
CA ALA A 4 -3.23 -19.30 9.62
C ALA A 4 -4.53 -19.66 8.87
N ALA A 5 -5.52 -18.78 8.90
CA ALA A 5 -6.77 -18.95 8.16
C ALA A 5 -6.58 -18.94 6.63
N ALA A 6 -5.58 -18.20 6.13
CA ALA A 6 -5.25 -18.15 4.71
C ALA A 6 -4.63 -19.47 4.18
N GLY A 7 -4.04 -20.28 5.06
CA GLY A 7 -3.49 -21.59 4.71
C GLY A 7 -2.35 -21.49 3.68
N GLY A 8 -1.42 -20.56 3.87
CA GLY A 8 -0.29 -20.34 2.96
C GLY A 8 -0.58 -19.46 1.74
N ARG A 9 -1.81 -18.95 1.60
CA ARG A 9 -2.17 -17.94 0.59
C ARG A 9 -1.93 -16.52 1.10
N ASP A 10 -1.92 -15.57 0.16
CA ASP A 10 -1.79 -14.16 0.47
C ASP A 10 -2.96 -13.65 1.33
N VAL A 11 -2.65 -12.73 2.24
CA VAL A 11 -3.64 -12.01 3.05
C VAL A 11 -3.76 -10.60 2.51
N ARG A 12 -4.94 -10.25 1.99
CA ARG A 12 -5.21 -8.90 1.50
C ARG A 12 -5.85 -8.04 2.59
N LEU A 13 -5.28 -6.86 2.82
CA LEU A 13 -5.90 -5.83 3.65
C LEU A 13 -7.00 -5.11 2.85
N GLY A 14 -8.24 -5.17 3.34
CA GLY A 14 -9.38 -4.50 2.70
C GLY A 14 -9.37 -2.97 2.85
N GLY A 15 -8.60 -2.42 3.81
CA GLY A 15 -8.65 -1.00 4.18
C GLY A 15 -9.58 -0.73 5.39
N GLY A 16 -9.92 0.51 5.72
CA GLY A 16 -9.61 1.79 5.05
C GLY A 16 -8.25 2.41 5.42
N VAL A 17 -8.12 3.73 5.30
CA VAL A 17 -6.85 4.46 5.47
C VAL A 17 -6.23 4.22 6.85
N SER A 18 -7.02 4.30 7.92
CA SER A 18 -6.55 4.03 9.29
C SER A 18 -5.91 2.64 9.42
N THR A 19 -6.59 1.59 8.96
CA THR A 19 -6.11 0.21 8.99
C THR A 19 -4.80 0.06 8.21
N ILE A 20 -4.74 0.56 6.98
CA ILE A 20 -3.53 0.43 6.17
C ILE A 20 -2.34 1.14 6.84
N ARG A 21 -2.58 2.33 7.41
CA ARG A 21 -1.53 3.09 8.12
C ARG A 21 -1.00 2.36 9.35
N GLN A 22 -1.87 1.69 10.12
CA GLN A 22 -1.46 0.87 11.26
C GLN A 22 -0.52 -0.26 10.81
N TYR A 23 -0.90 -0.99 9.75
CA TYR A 23 -0.10 -2.11 9.25
C TYR A 23 1.20 -1.67 8.55
N LEU A 24 1.21 -0.53 7.86
CA LEU A 24 2.43 0.07 7.30
C LEU A 24 3.43 0.42 8.41
N ARG A 25 2.96 1.07 9.48
CA ARG A 25 3.81 1.44 10.62
C ARG A 25 4.31 0.24 11.41
N ALA A 26 3.50 -0.81 11.50
CA ALA A 26 3.91 -2.09 12.07
C ALA A 26 4.82 -2.91 11.12
N ALA A 27 5.10 -2.41 9.91
CA ALA A 27 5.90 -3.07 8.89
C ALA A 27 5.40 -4.48 8.50
N LEU A 28 4.07 -4.69 8.55
CA LEU A 28 3.38 -5.96 8.28
C LEU A 28 2.84 -6.08 6.84
N ILE A 29 3.15 -5.12 5.98
CA ILE A 29 2.76 -5.14 4.56
C ILE A 29 3.98 -5.49 3.74
N ASP A 30 3.94 -6.58 2.99
CA ASP A 30 5.03 -6.97 2.10
C ASP A 30 4.94 -6.25 0.75
N GLU A 31 3.71 -6.09 0.24
CA GLU A 31 3.42 -5.45 -1.03
C GLU A 31 2.27 -4.43 -0.93
N LEU A 32 2.41 -3.29 -1.61
CA LEU A 32 1.40 -2.24 -1.69
C LEU A 32 1.13 -1.84 -3.13
N HIS A 33 -0.11 -2.02 -3.59
CA HIS A 33 -0.56 -1.56 -4.90
C HIS A 33 -1.32 -0.23 -4.78
N LEU A 34 -0.76 0.83 -5.35
CA LEU A 34 -1.33 2.17 -5.37
C LEU A 34 -1.86 2.49 -6.77
N ALA A 35 -3.15 2.83 -6.87
CA ALA A 35 -3.75 3.34 -8.09
C ALA A 35 -3.88 4.87 -8.01
N LEU A 36 -3.01 5.58 -8.72
CA LEU A 36 -2.94 7.04 -8.74
C LEU A 36 -3.81 7.57 -9.88
N ARG A 37 -4.94 8.19 -9.53
CA ARG A 37 -5.85 8.85 -10.47
C ARG A 37 -5.38 10.30 -10.70
N PRO A 38 -5.36 10.80 -11.95
CA PRO A 38 -5.01 12.20 -12.24
C PRO A 38 -6.22 13.12 -11.95
N VAL A 39 -6.63 13.20 -10.69
CA VAL A 39 -7.76 14.03 -10.24
C VAL A 39 -7.36 14.85 -9.03
N LEU A 40 -7.88 16.08 -8.94
CA LEU A 40 -7.69 16.95 -7.78
C LEU A 40 -8.90 16.79 -6.85
N LEU A 41 -8.70 16.15 -5.69
CA LEU A 41 -9.77 15.92 -4.70
C LEU A 41 -9.92 17.04 -3.68
N GLY A 42 -8.89 17.87 -3.47
CA GLY A 42 -8.88 18.98 -2.52
C GLY A 42 -8.74 18.57 -1.05
N SER A 43 -9.58 17.65 -0.56
CA SER A 43 -9.60 17.18 0.84
C SER A 43 -9.96 15.69 0.96
N GLY A 44 -9.60 15.06 2.08
CA GLY A 44 -9.96 13.68 2.38
C GLY A 44 -8.96 13.01 3.34
N GLU A 45 -9.03 11.68 3.43
CA GLU A 45 -8.05 10.91 4.21
C GLU A 45 -6.76 10.67 3.40
N HIS A 46 -5.61 11.06 3.97
CA HIS A 46 -4.32 10.95 3.31
C HIS A 46 -3.61 9.65 3.70
N LEU A 47 -3.59 8.67 2.79
CA LEU A 47 -3.02 7.34 3.06
C LEU A 47 -1.58 7.39 3.59
N LEU A 48 -0.70 8.14 2.91
CA LEU A 48 0.74 8.16 3.19
C LEU A 48 1.20 9.35 4.05
N SER A 49 0.29 10.19 4.54
CA SER A 49 0.67 11.39 5.31
C SER A 49 1.49 11.03 6.56
N GLY A 50 2.67 11.61 6.73
CA GLY A 50 3.55 11.32 7.88
C GLY A 50 4.01 9.86 7.98
N ILE A 51 4.10 9.14 6.84
CA ILE A 51 4.72 7.82 6.75
C ILE A 51 5.90 7.92 5.79
N ASP A 52 7.10 7.70 6.30
CA ASP A 52 8.29 7.54 5.46
C ASP A 52 8.39 6.09 4.98
N THR A 53 7.86 5.84 3.78
CA THR A 53 7.87 4.50 3.18
C THR A 53 9.28 4.02 2.84
N ARG A 54 10.21 4.93 2.57
CA ARG A 54 11.61 4.56 2.27
C ARG A 54 12.34 4.11 3.53
N ALA A 55 12.14 4.82 4.65
CA ALA A 55 12.67 4.41 5.96
C ALA A 55 12.08 3.08 6.43
N LEU A 56 10.82 2.78 6.07
CA LEU A 56 10.19 1.46 6.29
C LEU A 56 10.71 0.35 5.35
N GLY A 57 11.63 0.67 4.44
CA GLY A 57 12.30 -0.32 3.59
C GLY A 57 11.59 -0.59 2.25
N TYR A 58 10.55 0.15 1.89
CA TYR A 58 9.86 -0.03 0.62
C TYR A 58 10.63 0.57 -0.56
N GLU A 59 10.51 -0.08 -1.71
CA GLU A 59 10.95 0.39 -3.01
C GLU A 59 9.81 0.31 -4.04
N CYS A 60 9.88 1.13 -5.09
CA CYS A 60 9.00 0.97 -6.24
C CYS A 60 9.51 -0.17 -7.10
N ALA A 61 8.84 -1.33 -7.04
CA ALA A 61 9.24 -2.51 -7.81
C ALA A 61 8.74 -2.44 -9.26
N LYS A 62 7.60 -1.79 -9.49
CA LYS A 62 6.97 -1.68 -10.82
C LYS A 62 6.05 -0.47 -10.88
N TYR A 63 5.97 0.17 -12.04
CA TYR A 63 4.90 1.11 -12.37
C TYR A 63 4.32 0.82 -13.75
N VAL A 64 3.03 1.07 -13.91
CA VAL A 64 2.30 0.88 -15.17
C VAL A 64 1.38 2.08 -15.38
N ALA A 65 1.57 2.80 -16.47
CA ALA A 65 0.61 3.81 -16.92
C ALA A 65 -0.61 3.11 -17.53
N GLY A 66 -1.75 3.17 -16.85
CA GLY A 66 -3.03 2.71 -17.38
C GLY A 66 -3.83 3.88 -17.96
N GLU A 67 -4.88 3.57 -18.71
CA GLU A 67 -5.76 4.56 -19.35
C GLU A 67 -6.35 5.56 -18.35
N ARG A 68 -6.74 5.08 -17.17
CA ARG A 68 -7.45 5.88 -16.16
C ARG A 68 -6.62 6.17 -14.91
N ALA A 69 -5.55 5.43 -14.66
CA ALA A 69 -4.73 5.57 -13.47
C ALA A 69 -3.31 5.07 -13.72
N THR A 70 -2.34 5.63 -13.01
CA THR A 70 -1.01 5.04 -12.91
C THR A 70 -1.00 4.04 -11.75
N HIS A 71 -0.63 2.80 -12.02
CA HIS A 71 -0.50 1.76 -11.02
C HIS A 71 0.95 1.67 -10.56
N VAL A 72 1.19 1.86 -9.28
CA VAL A 72 2.51 1.75 -8.66
C VAL A 72 2.50 0.58 -7.67
N PHE A 73 3.48 -0.29 -7.78
CA PHE A 73 3.64 -1.46 -6.92
C PHE A 73 4.88 -1.23 -6.06
N LEU A 74 4.65 -1.04 -4.77
CA LEU A 74 5.71 -0.95 -3.78
C LEU A 74 5.94 -2.34 -3.16
N ARG A 75 7.19 -2.67 -2.91
CA ARG A 75 7.59 -3.92 -2.25
C ARG A 75 8.57 -3.61 -1.14
N LYS A 76 8.43 -4.31 0.00
CA LYS A 76 9.39 -4.24 1.09
C LYS A 76 10.67 -4.96 0.68
N ARG A 77 11.83 -4.32 0.83
CA ARG A 77 13.13 -4.98 0.58
C ARG A 77 13.34 -6.06 1.64
N ALA A 78 13.89 -7.20 1.20
CA ALA A 78 14.28 -8.32 2.06
C ALA A 78 15.47 -7.94 2.94
#